data_AF-A0A850QYI0-F1
#
_entry.id   AF-A0A850QYI0-F1
#
_cell.length_a   1.000
_cell.length_b   1.000
_cell.length_c   1.000
_cell.angle_alpha   90.00
_cell.angle_beta   90.00
_cell.angle_gamma   90.00
#
_symmetry.space_group_name_H-M   'P 1'
#
loop_
_entity.id
_entity.type
_entity.pdbx_description
1 polymer ?
#
loop_
_entity_poly.entity_id
_entity_poly.type
_entity_poly.pdbx_seq_one_letter_code
_entity_poly.pdbx_strand_id
1 'polypeptide(L)'
;MATKLRRLLVSLPPDVDAALARFSEVTGTPQSKFVVDCLRQNVNTLNTISDAVEAAREGDSKKSTDLLNRAIGEALTSAMSETEHFDSDSESES
;
A
#
# COMPACT_ATOMS: atom_id res chain seq x y z
N MET A 1 16.46 -15.05 17.11
CA MET A 1 15.94 -15.78 15.92
C MET A 1 16.31 -15.00 14.67
N ALA A 2 16.84 -15.65 13.63
CA ALA A 2 17.01 -15.01 12.33
C ALA A 2 15.63 -14.85 11.67
N THR A 3 15.30 -13.65 11.24
CA THR A 3 14.04 -13.37 10.54
C THR A 3 14.04 -14.01 9.17
N LYS A 4 12.91 -14.61 8.75
CA LYS A 4 12.70 -15.13 7.39
C LYS A 4 12.38 -14.03 6.37
N LEU A 5 12.21 -12.78 6.83
CA LEU A 5 11.82 -11.67 5.97
C LEU A 5 13.02 -11.17 5.15
N ARG A 6 12.81 -11.03 3.84
CA ARG A 6 13.77 -10.36 2.95
C ARG A 6 13.88 -8.88 3.33
N ARG A 7 15.10 -8.36 3.40
CA ARG A 7 15.33 -6.91 3.55
C ARG A 7 15.21 -6.22 2.20
N LEU A 8 14.45 -5.14 2.17
CA LEU A 8 14.41 -4.19 1.07
C LEU A 8 15.17 -2.94 1.53
N LEU A 9 16.19 -2.55 0.77
CA LEU A 9 16.93 -1.31 0.99
C LEU A 9 16.40 -0.27 0.00
N VAL A 10 15.97 0.87 0.50
CA VAL A 10 15.39 1.95 -0.30
C VAL A 10 16.09 3.26 0.09
N SER A 11 16.50 4.03 -0.90
CA SER A 11 16.98 5.39 -0.69
C SER A 11 15.78 6.34 -0.72
N LEU A 12 15.63 7.13 0.34
CA LEU A 12 14.53 8.08 0.46
C LEU A 12 14.99 9.46 -0.04
N PRO A 13 14.23 10.10 -0.93
CA PRO A 13 14.36 11.52 -1.21
C PRO A 13 14.18 12.37 0.08
N PRO A 14 14.82 13.55 0.20
CA PRO A 14 14.80 14.33 1.44
C PRO A 14 13.40 14.76 1.92
N ASP A 15 12.50 15.05 0.98
CA ASP A 15 11.10 15.41 1.25
C ASP A 15 10.30 14.22 1.79
N VAL A 16 10.49 13.03 1.23
CA VAL A 16 9.85 11.80 1.69
C VAL A 16 10.34 11.40 3.08
N ASP A 17 11.66 11.50 3.32
CA ASP A 17 12.26 11.22 4.63
C ASP A 17 11.70 12.16 5.72
N ALA A 18 11.65 13.47 5.45
CA ALA A 18 11.09 14.44 6.38
C ALA A 18 9.61 14.18 6.70
N ALA A 19 8.81 13.80 5.69
CA ALA A 19 7.41 13.46 5.88
C ALA A 19 7.22 12.20 6.75
N LEU A 20 8.01 11.15 6.49
CA LEU A 20 7.99 9.92 7.27
C LEU A 20 8.46 10.13 8.71
N ALA A 21 9.51 10.94 8.92
CA ALA A 21 10.00 11.30 10.24
C ALA A 21 8.91 11.99 11.07
N ARG A 22 8.28 13.03 10.51
CA ARG A 22 7.16 13.72 11.17
C ARG A 22 5.99 12.78 11.46
N PHE A 23 5.61 11.93 10.50
CA PHE A 23 4.54 10.95 10.70
C PHE A 23 4.86 10.02 11.89
N SER A 24 6.10 9.54 11.96
CA SER A 24 6.56 8.66 13.03
C SER A 24 6.55 9.34 14.40
N GLU A 25 6.99 10.60 14.47
CA GLU A 25 6.95 11.40 15.70
C GLU A 25 5.53 11.62 16.21
N VAL A 26 4.58 11.93 15.31
CA VAL A 26 3.20 12.24 15.68
C VAL A 26 2.41 10.97 16.04
N THR A 27 2.60 9.87 15.32
CA THR A 27 1.80 8.64 15.49
C THR A 27 2.45 7.62 16.42
N GLY A 28 3.72 7.78 16.78
CA GLY A 28 4.51 6.76 17.47
C GLY A 28 4.79 5.51 16.65
N THR A 29 4.36 5.47 15.38
CA THR A 29 4.54 4.30 14.51
C THR A 29 5.92 4.34 13.86
N PRO A 30 6.71 3.24 13.87
CA PRO A 30 7.98 3.19 13.17
C PRO A 30 7.80 3.43 11.66
N GLN A 31 8.64 4.27 11.07
CA GLN A 31 8.58 4.59 9.63
C GLN A 31 8.55 3.32 8.75
N SER A 32 9.39 2.33 9.07
CA SER A 32 9.44 1.07 8.32
C SER A 32 8.14 0.27 8.40
N LYS A 33 7.42 0.35 9.53
CA LYS A 33 6.14 -0.33 9.70
C LYS A 33 5.08 0.32 8.81
N PHE A 34 5.00 1.65 8.82
CA PHE A 34 4.10 2.39 7.94
C PHE A 34 4.34 2.06 6.46
N VAL A 35 5.59 2.10 6.00
CA VAL A 35 5.93 1.77 4.61
C VAL A 35 5.51 0.34 4.25
N VAL A 36 5.78 -0.63 5.13
CA VAL A 36 5.37 -2.02 4.90
C VAL A 36 3.85 -2.17 4.88
N ASP A 37 3.13 -1.47 5.77
CA ASP A 37 1.67 -1.55 5.83
C ASP A 37 1.03 -0.92 4.57
N CYS A 38 1.53 0.22 4.09
CA CYS A 38 1.12 0.79 2.80
C CYS A 38 1.38 -0.18 1.63
N LEU A 39 2.55 -0.82 1.59
CA LEU A 39 2.86 -1.81 0.56
C LEU A 39 1.92 -3.03 0.66
N ARG A 40 1.61 -3.50 1.87
CA ARG A 40 0.70 -4.63 2.10
C ARG A 40 -0.72 -4.35 1.65
N GLN A 41 -1.24 -3.16 1.93
CA GLN A 41 -2.57 -2.73 1.47
C GLN A 41 -2.69 -2.77 -0.05
N ASN A 42 -1.58 -2.52 -0.76
CA ASN A 42 -1.56 -2.40 -2.21
C ASN A 42 -1.06 -3.66 -2.95
N VAL A 43 -0.83 -4.80 -2.26
CA VAL A 43 -0.29 -6.03 -2.90
C VAL A 43 -1.14 -6.50 -4.06
N ASN A 44 -2.46 -6.54 -3.90
CA ASN A 44 -3.36 -7.01 -4.96
C ASN A 44 -3.31 -6.09 -6.18
N THR A 45 -3.37 -4.78 -5.96
CA THR A 45 -3.23 -3.77 -7.02
C THR A 45 -1.89 -3.91 -7.75
N LEU A 46 -0.79 -4.09 -7.02
CA LEU A 46 0.55 -4.31 -7.61
C LEU A 46 0.59 -5.57 -8.49
N ASN A 47 -0.02 -6.67 -8.05
CA ASN A 47 -0.10 -7.90 -8.84
C ASN A 47 -0.95 -7.69 -10.10
N THR A 48 -2.13 -7.08 -9.99
CA THR A 48 -3.01 -6.82 -11.14
C THR A 48 -2.35 -5.91 -12.18
N ILE A 49 -1.60 -4.89 -11.73
CA ILE A 49 -0.81 -4.03 -12.64
C ILE A 49 0.30 -4.85 -13.31
N SER A 50 0.97 -5.73 -12.57
CA SER A 50 2.02 -6.60 -13.13
C SER A 50 1.44 -7.52 -14.22
N ASP A 51 0.30 -8.16 -13.95
CA ASP A 51 -0.42 -8.99 -14.92
C ASP A 51 -0.85 -8.19 -16.15
N ALA A 52 -1.27 -6.93 -15.97
CA ALA A 52 -1.62 -6.04 -17.07
C ALA A 52 -0.42 -5.73 -17.97
N VAL A 53 0.76 -5.51 -17.37
CA VAL A 53 2.02 -5.28 -18.09
C VAL A 53 2.47 -6.54 -18.81
N GLU A 54 2.34 -7.72 -18.20
CA GLU A 54 2.64 -9.00 -18.85
C GLU A 54 1.74 -9.22 -20.07
N ALA A 55 0.42 -9.01 -19.94
CA ALA A 55 -0.52 -9.12 -21.06
C ALA A 55 -0.19 -8.14 -22.20
N ALA A 56 0.23 -6.91 -21.88
CA ALA A 56 0.68 -5.95 -22.90
C ALA A 56 1.93 -6.44 -23.64
N ARG A 57 2.90 -7.01 -22.91
CA ARG A 57 4.13 -7.55 -23.49
C ARG A 57 3.87 -8.76 -24.38
N GLU A 58 2.82 -9.53 -24.10
CA GLU A 58 2.37 -10.67 -24.91
C GLU A 58 1.52 -10.26 -26.12
N GLY A 59 1.17 -8.97 -26.25
CA GLY A 59 0.38 -8.44 -27.36
C GLY A 59 -1.13 -8.45 -27.14
N ASP A 60 -1.60 -8.82 -25.94
CA ASP A 60 -3.02 -8.78 -25.59
C ASP A 60 -3.40 -7.43 -24.95
N SER A 61 -3.46 -6.40 -25.80
CA SER A 61 -3.76 -5.03 -25.37
C SER A 61 -5.15 -4.88 -24.73
N LYS A 62 -6.11 -5.73 -25.10
CA LYS A 62 -7.46 -5.70 -24.53
C LYS A 62 -7.43 -6.18 -23.08
N LYS A 63 -6.85 -7.36 -22.84
CA LYS A 63 -6.68 -7.91 -21.49
C LYS A 63 -5.86 -6.98 -20.60
N SER A 64 -4.80 -6.37 -21.14
CA SER A 64 -4.01 -5.38 -20.42
C SER A 64 -4.85 -4.19 -19.94
N THR A 65 -5.66 -3.62 -20.85
CA THR A 65 -6.52 -2.47 -20.52
C THR A 65 -7.59 -2.84 -19.49
N ASP A 66 -8.20 -4.01 -19.62
CA ASP A 66 -9.21 -4.50 -18.68
C ASP A 66 -8.62 -4.69 -17.26
N LEU A 67 -7.42 -5.26 -17.16
CA LEU A 67 -6.70 -5.42 -15.90
C LEU A 67 -6.31 -4.07 -15.28
N LEU A 68 -5.86 -3.11 -16.10
CA LEU A 68 -5.50 -1.78 -15.61
C LEU A 68 -6.71 -1.04 -15.05
N ASN A 69 -7.84 -1.06 -15.75
CA ASN A 69 -9.10 -0.45 -15.31
C ASN A 69 -9.57 -1.05 -13.98
N ARG A 70 -9.44 -2.38 -13.84
CA ARG A 70 -9.75 -3.08 -12.60
C ARG A 70 -8.85 -2.63 -11.46
N ALA A 71 -7.53 -2.59 -11.67
CA ALA A 71 -6.57 -2.18 -10.65
C ALA A 71 -6.83 -0.75 -10.15
N ILE A 72 -7.16 0.17 -11.06
CA ILE A 72 -7.53 1.55 -10.73
C ILE A 72 -8.84 1.58 -9.94
N GLY A 73 -9.85 0.85 -10.37
CA GLY A 73 -11.14 0.77 -9.66
C GLY A 73 -11.00 0.22 -8.23
N GLU A 74 -10.17 -0.82 -8.05
CA GLU A 74 -9.86 -1.39 -6.73
C GLU A 74 -9.10 -0.39 -5.84
N ALA A 75 -8.10 0.31 -6.39
CA ALA A 75 -7.34 1.32 -5.65
C ALA A 75 -8.22 2.50 -5.20
N LEU A 76 -9.11 2.99 -6.07
CA LEU A 76 -10.05 4.06 -5.74
C LEU A 76 -11.04 3.63 -4.67
N THR A 77 -11.58 2.41 -4.77
CA THR A 77 -12.52 1.87 -3.77
C THR A 77 -11.84 1.75 -2.41
N SER A 78 -10.62 1.20 -2.36
CA SER A 78 -9.87 1.04 -1.12
C SER A 78 -9.57 2.39 -0.46
N ALA A 79 -9.28 3.43 -1.25
CA ALA A 79 -9.06 4.78 -0.74
C ALA A 79 -10.33 5.45 -0.18
N MET A 80 -11.52 5.07 -0.69
CA MET A 80 -12.80 5.63 -0.25
C MET A 80 -13.37 4.93 1.00
N SER A 81 -13.14 3.61 1.13
CA SER A 81 -13.66 2.82 2.26
C SER A 81 -12.97 3.07 3.61
N GLU A 82 -11.84 3.78 3.65
CA GLU A 82 -11.11 4.11 4.90
C GLU A 82 -11.68 5.32 5.67
N THR A 83 -12.78 5.94 5.19
CA THR A 83 -13.41 7.09 5.89
C THR A 83 -14.32 6.68 7.06
N GLU A 84 -14.61 5.38 7.25
CA GLU A 84 -15.67 4.90 8.17
C GLU A 84 -15.21 4.06 9.38
N HIS A 85 -13.92 4.04 9.75
CA HIS A 85 -13.45 3.16 10.84
C HIS A 85 -12.67 3.84 11.98
N PHE A 86 -12.99 5.11 12.26
CA PHE A 86 -12.48 5.84 13.43
C PHE A 86 -13.64 6.24 14.34
N ASP A 87 -14.23 5.28 15.07
CA ASP A 87 -14.96 5.49 16.33
C ASP A 87 -15.64 4.17 16.73
N SER A 88 -14.99 3.35 17.56
CA SER A 88 -15.63 2.42 18.53
C SER A 88 -14.57 1.50 19.15
N ASP A 89 -13.72 2.05 20.03
CA ASP A 89 -13.03 1.24 21.05
C ASP A 89 -12.63 2.13 22.24
N SER A 90 -13.60 2.89 22.73
CA SER A 90 -13.54 3.47 24.06
C SER A 90 -14.92 3.34 24.67
N GLU A 91 -15.08 2.32 25.50
CA GLU A 91 -15.98 2.21 26.66
C GLU A 91 -16.34 0.74 26.88
N SER A 92 -15.63 0.07 27.78
CA SER A 92 -16.17 -0.95 28.70
C SER A 92 -15.10 -1.44 29.67
N GLU A 93 -14.66 -0.55 30.57
CA GLU A 93 -14.16 -0.95 31.88
C GLU A 93 -14.89 -0.13 32.94
N SER A 94 -15.90 -0.72 33.56
CA SER A 94 -16.43 -0.41 34.89
C SER A 94 -17.26 -1.58 35.40
#